data_AF-A0A430AQP9-F1
#
_entry.id   AF-A0A430AQP9-F1
#
_cell.length_a   1.000
_cell.length_b   1.000
_cell.length_c   1.000
_cell.angle_alpha   90.00
_cell.angle_beta   90.00
_cell.angle_gamma   90.00
#
_symmetry.space_group_name_H-M   'P 1'
#
loop_
_entity.id
_entity.type
_entity.pdbx_description
1 polymer ?
#
loop_
_entity_poly.entity_id
_entity_poly.type
_entity_poly.pdbx_seq_one_letter_code
_entity_poly.pdbx_strand_id
1 'polypeptide(L)'
;MFGPIIDRMLHFNLGKVGRAIVTLIQENMLIFLVLFIAYASCMLYAKYVRTRLIPEKMKDFLISRKASGTLDELFSQWLAERQTWPKYLVVPTSNELWIKPASHMTGNEKMLFYTTDSQKMTENELFTILVKELR
;
A
#
# COMPACT_ATOMS: atom_id res chain seq x y z
N MET A 1 3.24 -27.66 -20.72
CA MET A 1 2.52 -28.95 -20.79
C MET A 1 1.82 -29.28 -19.45
N PHE A 2 1.15 -28.30 -18.81
CA PHE A 2 0.43 -28.48 -17.52
C PHE A 2 -1.08 -28.18 -17.60
N GLY A 3 -1.54 -27.58 -18.71
CA GLY A 3 -2.95 -27.22 -18.93
C GLY A 3 -3.95 -28.35 -18.65
N PRO A 4 -3.81 -29.57 -19.23
CA PRO A 4 -4.81 -30.61 -19.07
C PRO A 4 -4.88 -31.21 -17.65
N ILE A 5 -3.81 -31.08 -16.84
CA ILE A 5 -3.78 -31.56 -15.46
C ILE A 5 -4.45 -30.54 -14.53
N ILE A 6 -4.19 -29.25 -14.76
CA ILE A 6 -4.80 -28.15 -14.01
C ILE A 6 -6.32 -28.10 -14.30
N ASP A 7 -6.74 -28.25 -15.55
CA ASP A 7 -8.17 -28.31 -15.92
C ASP A 7 -8.90 -29.48 -15.22
N ARG A 8 -8.28 -30.66 -15.17
CA ARG A 8 -8.88 -31.85 -14.55
C ARG A 8 -9.01 -31.70 -13.02
N MET A 9 -8.04 -31.05 -12.36
CA MET A 9 -8.12 -30.73 -10.92
C MET A 9 -9.16 -29.62 -10.63
N LEU A 10 -9.20 -28.57 -11.44
CA LEU A 10 -10.16 -27.47 -11.32
C LEU A 10 -11.59 -27.99 -11.50
N HIS A 11 -11.84 -28.83 -12.51
CA HIS A 11 -13.16 -29.41 -12.75
C HIS A 11 -13.64 -30.34 -11.62
N PHE A 12 -12.72 -31.03 -10.94
CA PHE A 12 -13.05 -31.94 -9.83
C PHE A 12 -13.40 -31.20 -8.54
N ASN A 13 -12.71 -30.09 -8.24
CA ASN A 13 -12.88 -29.33 -6.99
C ASN A 13 -13.86 -28.15 -7.11
N LEU A 14 -14.12 -27.63 -8.31
CA LEU A 14 -15.02 -26.48 -8.48
C LEU A 14 -16.43 -26.96 -8.81
N GLY A 15 -17.41 -26.49 -8.01
CA GLY A 15 -18.83 -26.60 -8.33
C GLY A 15 -19.20 -25.85 -9.62
N LYS A 16 -20.47 -25.94 -10.05
CA LYS A 16 -20.97 -25.32 -11.30
C LYS A 16 -20.57 -23.84 -11.45
N VAL A 17 -20.65 -23.08 -10.37
CA VAL A 17 -20.28 -21.64 -10.33
C VAL A 17 -18.78 -21.45 -10.55
N GLY A 18 -17.94 -22.22 -9.87
CA GLY A 18 -16.49 -22.11 -10.02
C GLY A 18 -16.01 -22.47 -11.42
N ARG A 19 -16.64 -23.47 -12.06
CA ARG A 19 -16.37 -23.81 -13.46
C ARG A 19 -16.74 -22.68 -14.41
N ALA A 20 -17.90 -22.05 -14.21
CA ALA A 20 -18.32 -20.91 -15.03
C ALA A 20 -17.34 -19.73 -14.92
N ILE A 21 -16.83 -19.45 -13.72
CA ILE A 21 -15.82 -18.41 -13.50
C ILE A 21 -14.52 -18.74 -14.24
N VAL A 22 -14.03 -19.98 -14.15
CA VAL A 22 -12.81 -20.41 -14.85
C VAL A 22 -12.97 -20.32 -16.37
N THR A 23 -14.10 -20.77 -16.91
CA THR A 23 -14.39 -20.65 -18.35
C THR A 23 -14.42 -19.20 -18.79
N LEU A 24 -15.06 -18.32 -18.02
CA LEU A 24 -15.09 -16.88 -18.29
C LEU A 24 -13.68 -16.24 -18.27
N ILE A 25 -12.81 -16.69 -17.37
CA ILE A 25 -11.40 -16.27 -17.33
C ILE A 25 -10.63 -16.80 -18.55
N GLN A 26 -10.84 -18.07 -18.92
CA GLN A 26 -10.17 -18.69 -20.08
C GLN A 26 -10.56 -18.00 -21.39
N GLU A 27 -11.85 -17.72 -21.59
CA GLU A 27 -12.38 -17.03 -22.78
C GLU A 27 -11.90 -15.57 -22.87
N ASN A 28 -11.65 -14.93 -21.73
CA ASN A 28 -11.24 -13.52 -21.64
C ASN A 28 -9.82 -13.34 -21.07
N MET A 29 -8.92 -14.30 -21.34
CA MET A 29 -7.61 -14.39 -20.68
C MET A 29 -6.81 -13.07 -20.76
N LEU A 30 -6.84 -12.38 -21.89
CA LEU A 30 -6.15 -11.10 -22.07
C LEU A 30 -6.70 -10.00 -21.16
N ILE A 31 -8.02 -9.92 -20.99
CA ILE A 31 -8.66 -8.92 -20.13
C ILE A 31 -8.24 -9.17 -18.68
N PHE A 32 -8.32 -10.42 -18.21
CA PHE A 32 -7.90 -10.78 -16.86
C PHE A 32 -6.41 -10.57 -16.63
N LEU A 33 -5.57 -10.85 -17.63
CA LEU A 33 -4.14 -10.57 -17.56
C LEU A 33 -3.86 -9.06 -17.42
N VAL A 34 -4.53 -8.22 -18.23
CA VAL A 34 -4.39 -6.76 -18.15
C VAL A 34 -4.86 -6.24 -16.79
N LEU A 35 -6.01 -6.71 -16.30
CA LEU A 35 -6.51 -6.35 -14.98
C LEU A 35 -5.55 -6.78 -13.86
N PHE A 36 -4.96 -7.97 -13.97
CA PHE A 36 -3.99 -8.46 -13.00
C PHE A 36 -2.70 -7.63 -13.00
N ILE A 37 -2.19 -7.28 -14.19
CA ILE A 37 -1.02 -6.39 -14.32
C ILE A 37 -1.34 -5.01 -13.73
N ALA A 38 -2.49 -4.43 -14.06
CA ALA A 38 -2.91 -3.14 -13.53
C ALA A 38 -3.00 -3.17 -12.00
N TYR A 39 -3.62 -4.21 -11.43
CA TYR A 39 -3.70 -4.42 -9.99
C TYR A 39 -2.31 -4.55 -9.35
N ALA A 40 -1.44 -5.38 -9.91
CA ALA A 40 -0.07 -5.55 -9.42
C ALA A 40 0.74 -4.25 -9.48
N SER A 41 0.61 -3.48 -10.56
CA SER A 41 1.23 -2.16 -10.70
C SER A 41 0.72 -1.17 -9.64
N CYS A 42 -0.59 -1.12 -9.38
CA CYS A 42 -1.15 -0.30 -8.31
C CYS A 42 -0.60 -0.70 -6.93
N MET A 43 -0.48 -2.01 -6.67
CA MET A 43 0.08 -2.53 -5.41
C MET A 43 1.56 -2.17 -5.25
N LEU A 44 2.36 -2.31 -6.29
CA LEU A 44 3.78 -1.94 -6.29
C LEU A 44 3.97 -0.43 -6.11
N TYR A 45 3.12 0.37 -6.76
CA TYR A 45 3.10 1.81 -6.61
C TYR A 45 2.76 2.22 -5.17
N ALA A 46 1.70 1.66 -4.57
CA ALA A 46 1.32 1.94 -3.20
C ALA A 46 2.44 1.55 -2.20
N LYS A 47 3.09 0.41 -2.46
CA LYS A 47 4.27 -0.02 -1.69
C LYS A 47 5.42 0.98 -1.79
N TYR A 48 5.72 1.48 -2.98
CA TYR A 48 6.75 2.49 -3.21
C TYR A 48 6.45 3.81 -2.48
N VAL A 49 5.20 4.29 -2.55
CA VAL A 49 4.76 5.49 -1.84
C VAL A 49 5.05 5.36 -0.35
N ARG A 50 4.73 4.21 0.26
CA ARG A 50 4.92 3.97 1.68
C ARG A 50 6.38 3.82 2.10
N THR A 51 7.20 3.12 1.30
CA THR A 51 8.57 2.73 1.69
C THR A 51 9.64 3.74 1.30
N ARG A 52 9.38 4.58 0.28
CA ARG A 52 10.33 5.57 -0.22
C ARG A 52 9.79 6.98 -0.09
N LEU A 53 8.67 7.27 -0.75
CA LEU A 53 8.18 8.64 -0.89
C LEU A 53 7.82 9.29 0.45
N ILE A 54 7.04 8.61 1.30
CA ILE A 54 6.66 9.12 2.61
C ILE A 54 7.90 9.38 3.49
N PRO A 55 8.81 8.41 3.71
CA PRO A 55 10.03 8.65 4.48
C PRO A 55 10.91 9.79 3.92
N GLU A 56 11.10 9.88 2.61
CA GLU A 56 11.90 10.94 1.99
C GLU A 56 11.29 12.32 2.24
N LYS A 57 9.98 12.48 1.99
CA LYS A 57 9.29 13.75 2.23
C LYS A 57 9.23 14.12 3.71
N MET A 58 9.13 13.14 4.59
CA MET A 58 9.17 13.35 6.04
C MET A 58 10.55 13.84 6.48
N LYS A 59 11.63 13.30 5.91
CA LYS A 59 13.00 13.80 6.14
C LYS A 59 13.16 15.24 5.64
N ASP A 60 12.71 15.54 4.42
CA ASP A 60 12.75 16.89 3.86
C ASP A 60 12.02 17.90 4.77
N PHE A 61 10.84 17.51 5.25
CA PHE A 61 10.04 18.30 6.19
C PHE A 61 10.82 18.58 7.50
N LEU A 62 11.40 17.54 8.12
CA LEU A 62 12.14 17.67 9.38
C LEU A 62 13.39 18.53 9.23
N ILE A 63 14.13 18.40 8.13
CA ILE A 63 15.32 19.21 7.82
C ILE A 63 14.93 20.68 7.63
N SER A 64 13.87 20.95 6.86
CA SER A 64 13.42 22.32 6.57
C SER A 64 13.01 23.11 7.81
N ARG A 65 12.45 22.43 8.83
CA ARG A 65 12.01 23.04 10.09
C ARG A 65 13.04 22.94 11.22
N LYS A 66 14.27 22.46 10.93
CA LYS A 66 15.32 22.20 11.93
C LYS A 66 14.83 21.35 13.12
N ALA A 67 13.84 20.48 12.89
CA ALA A 67 13.17 19.67 13.90
C ALA A 67 12.94 20.39 15.26
N SER A 68 12.64 21.69 15.27
CA SER A 68 12.49 22.47 16.51
C SER A 68 11.06 22.42 17.01
N GLY A 69 10.85 21.92 18.23
CA GLY A 69 9.52 21.81 18.85
C GLY A 69 9.31 20.50 19.61
N THR A 70 8.10 20.29 20.12
CA THR A 70 7.72 18.99 20.69
C THR A 70 7.41 17.98 19.58
N LEU A 71 7.49 16.69 19.89
CA LEU A 71 7.25 15.62 18.90
C LEU A 71 5.82 15.68 18.35
N ASP A 72 4.83 15.93 19.22
CA ASP A 72 3.41 15.99 18.85
C ASP A 72 3.08 17.18 17.96
N GLU A 73 3.69 18.35 18.21
CA GLU A 73 3.56 19.52 17.36
C GLU A 73 4.15 19.28 15.97
N LEU A 74 5.36 18.70 15.91
CA LEU A 74 6.02 18.38 14.65
C LEU A 74 5.22 17.35 13.84
N PHE A 75 4.66 16.34 14.51
CA PHE A 75 3.83 15.33 13.85
C PHE A 75 2.51 15.92 13.34
N SER A 76 1.86 16.78 14.12
CA SER A 76 0.62 17.47 13.70
C SER A 76 0.86 18.37 12.48
N GLN A 77 1.99 19.09 12.44
CA GLN A 77 2.39 19.89 11.28
C GLN A 77 2.70 19.02 10.06
N TRP A 78 3.35 17.87 10.25
CA TRP A 78 3.58 16.90 9.19
C TRP A 78 2.25 16.37 8.60
N LEU A 79 1.29 16.02 9.46
CA LEU A 79 -0.04 15.59 9.03
C LEU A 79 -0.73 16.67 8.20
N ALA A 80 -0.64 17.94 8.62
CA ALA A 80 -1.19 19.07 7.88
C ALA A 80 -0.52 19.28 6.51
N GLU A 81 0.81 19.21 6.44
CA GLU A 81 1.56 19.27 5.18
C GLU A 81 1.11 18.17 4.22
N ARG A 82 0.99 16.94 4.72
CA ARG A 82 0.63 15.79 3.91
C ARG A 82 -0.83 15.80 3.45
N GLN A 83 -1.74 16.46 4.16
CA GLN A 83 -3.12 16.65 3.69
C GLN A 83 -3.20 17.43 2.38
N THR A 84 -2.19 18.25 2.07
CA THR A 84 -2.10 18.97 0.79
C THR A 84 -1.72 18.08 -0.40
N TRP A 85 -1.31 16.83 -0.14
CA TRP A 85 -0.80 15.95 -1.18
C TRP A 85 -1.89 15.50 -2.15
N PRO A 86 -1.51 15.18 -3.39
CA PRO A 86 -2.46 14.68 -4.38
C PRO A 86 -3.11 13.36 -3.94
N LYS A 87 -4.42 13.24 -4.16
CA LYS A 87 -5.22 12.06 -3.79
C LYS A 87 -4.82 10.76 -4.50
N TYR A 88 -4.07 10.86 -5.59
CA TYR A 88 -3.54 9.69 -6.31
C TYR A 88 -2.32 9.06 -5.62
N LEU A 89 -1.71 9.72 -4.63
CA LEU A 89 -0.72 9.09 -3.75
C LEU A 89 -1.48 8.20 -2.77
N VAL A 90 -1.34 6.89 -2.93
CA VAL A 90 -2.09 5.91 -2.13
C VAL A 90 -1.16 5.00 -1.35
N VAL A 91 -1.64 4.53 -0.21
CA VAL A 91 -0.90 3.70 0.74
C VAL A 91 -1.71 2.42 1.00
N PRO A 92 -1.07 1.25 1.10
CA PRO A 92 -1.77 0.01 1.35
C PRO A 92 -2.18 -0.10 2.82
N THR A 93 -3.48 -0.15 3.11
CA THR A 93 -4.02 -0.18 4.48
C THR A 93 -4.89 -1.40 4.72
N SER A 94 -4.85 -1.99 5.93
CA SER A 94 -5.57 -3.24 6.23
C SER A 94 -7.09 -3.09 6.39
N ASN A 95 -7.56 -1.89 6.76
CA ASN A 95 -8.93 -1.72 7.26
C ASN A 95 -9.96 -1.25 6.21
N GLU A 96 -9.52 -0.66 5.09
CA GLU A 96 -10.43 -0.09 4.05
C GLU A 96 -9.85 -0.33 2.66
N LEU A 97 -10.64 -0.98 1.77
CA LEU A 97 -10.39 -1.19 0.32
C LEU A 97 -8.95 -1.60 -0.07
N TRP A 98 -8.18 -2.11 0.89
CA TRP A 98 -6.74 -2.38 0.82
C TRP A 98 -5.84 -1.18 0.46
N ILE A 99 -6.41 0.00 0.24
CA ILE A 99 -5.75 1.19 -0.29
C ILE A 99 -6.46 2.43 0.26
N LYS A 100 -5.69 3.39 0.77
CA LYS A 100 -6.18 4.70 1.24
C LYS A 100 -5.31 5.84 0.69
N PRO A 101 -5.87 6.99 0.28
CA PRO A 101 -5.07 8.16 -0.09
C PRO A 101 -4.20 8.63 1.07
N ALA A 102 -2.93 8.94 0.79
CA ALA A 102 -1.97 9.44 1.77
C ALA A 102 -2.47 10.72 2.46
N SER A 103 -3.17 11.59 1.74
CA SER A 103 -3.75 12.81 2.29
C SER A 103 -4.82 12.57 3.36
N HIS A 104 -5.45 11.39 3.39
CA HIS A 104 -6.55 11.07 4.30
C HIS A 104 -6.14 10.16 5.46
N MET A 105 -4.86 9.79 5.57
CA MET A 105 -4.45 8.95 6.68
C MET A 105 -4.32 9.76 7.98
N THR A 106 -4.52 9.11 9.10
CA THR A 106 -4.38 9.64 10.46
C THR A 106 -2.97 9.44 11.02
N GLY A 107 -2.20 8.55 10.40
CA GLY A 107 -0.82 8.22 10.77
C GLY A 107 -0.70 7.01 11.69
N ASN A 108 -1.83 6.45 12.15
CA ASN A 108 -1.90 5.25 13.00
C ASN A 108 -2.46 4.02 12.24
N GLU A 109 -2.67 4.14 10.93
CA GLU A 109 -3.18 3.05 10.12
C GLU A 109 -2.23 1.86 10.10
N LYS A 110 -2.80 0.66 10.22
CA LYS A 110 -2.09 -0.60 9.99
C LYS A 110 -1.87 -0.80 8.49
N MET A 111 -0.61 -0.99 8.12
CA MET A 111 -0.22 -1.19 6.73
C MET A 111 -0.48 -2.63 6.29
N LEU A 112 -0.92 -2.79 5.05
CA LEU A 112 -1.15 -4.11 4.43
C LEU A 112 0.12 -4.59 3.71
N PHE A 113 0.34 -5.92 3.67
CA PHE A 113 1.42 -6.59 2.90
C PHE A 113 2.87 -6.38 3.34
N TYR A 114 3.11 -6.18 4.64
CA TYR A 114 4.46 -6.05 5.17
C TYR A 114 4.81 -7.14 6.18
N THR A 115 5.83 -7.92 5.83
CA THR A 115 6.27 -9.08 6.63
C THR A 115 7.31 -8.68 7.68
N THR A 116 8.09 -7.64 7.42
CA THR A 116 9.13 -7.12 8.32
C THR A 116 8.61 -6.02 9.25
N ASP A 117 9.09 -6.02 10.49
CA ASP A 117 8.56 -5.14 11.54
C ASP A 117 8.79 -3.66 11.27
N SER A 118 9.88 -3.28 10.59
CA SER A 118 10.11 -1.89 10.13
C SER A 118 9.09 -1.39 9.10
N GLN A 119 8.43 -2.30 8.38
CA GLN A 119 7.45 -1.98 7.35
C GLN A 119 6.00 -2.04 7.86
N LYS A 120 5.78 -2.67 9.04
CA LYS A 120 4.50 -2.64 9.76
C LYS A 120 4.30 -1.37 10.59
N MET A 121 5.37 -0.62 10.82
CA MET A 121 5.33 0.61 11.61
C MET A 121 4.27 1.56 11.09
N THR A 122 3.55 2.14 12.02
CA THR A 122 2.68 3.29 11.77
C THR A 122 3.53 4.47 11.28
N GLU A 123 2.86 5.44 10.65
CA GLU A 123 3.55 6.65 10.20
C GLU A 123 4.09 7.45 11.38
N ASN A 124 3.39 7.43 12.51
CA ASN A 124 3.83 8.05 13.75
C ASN A 124 5.10 7.39 14.33
N GLU A 125 5.17 6.06 14.35
CA GLU A 125 6.37 5.34 14.78
C GLU A 125 7.57 5.64 13.87
N LEU A 126 7.35 5.64 12.55
CA LEU A 126 8.38 6.04 11.58
C LEU A 126 8.84 7.48 11.82
N PHE A 127 7.90 8.40 12.07
CA PHE A 127 8.21 9.81 12.35
C PHE A 127 9.07 9.95 13.60
N THR A 128 8.73 9.23 14.66
CA THR A 128 9.47 9.23 15.92
C THR A 128 10.91 8.74 15.73
N ILE A 129 11.13 7.71 14.93
CA ILE A 129 12.48 7.20 14.61
C ILE A 129 13.27 8.25 13.84
N LEU A 130 12.68 8.86 12.81
CA LEU A 130 13.36 9.86 11.99
C LEU A 130 13.73 11.13 12.76
N VAL A 131 12.88 11.58 13.69
CA VAL A 131 13.21 12.71 14.57
C VAL A 131 14.39 12.38 15.47
N LYS A 132 14.50 11.14 15.98
CA LYS A 132 15.63 10.70 16.80
C LYS A 132 16.94 10.56 16.02
N GLU A 133 16.86 10.21 14.73
CA GLU A 133 18.04 10.13 13.86
C GLU A 133 18.59 11.50 13.45
N LEU A 134 17.73 12.52 13.36
CA LEU A 134 18.08 13.86 12.86
C LEU A 134 18.40 14.89 13.95
N ARG A 135 18.16 14.57 15.23
CA ARG A 135 18.51 15.40 16.39
C ARG A 135 19.79 14.89 17.05
#